data_AF-A0A7S0WJ14-F1
#
_entry.id   AF-A0A7S0WJ14-F1
#
_cell.length_a   1.000
_cell.length_b   1.000
_cell.length_c   1.000
_cell.angle_alpha   90.00
_cell.angle_beta   90.00
_cell.angle_gamma   90.00
#
_symmetry.space_group_name_H-M   'P 1'
#
loop_
_entity.id
_entity.type
_entity.pdbx_description
1 polymer ?
#
loop_
_entity_poly.entity_id
_entity_poly.type
_entity_poly.pdbx_seq_one_letter_code
_entity_poly.pdbx_strand_id
1 'polypeptide(L)'
;MWRVLQRFNRQPTARVLHPLLDASHAFVVREGLREGSALSPVLFNLYVNDMNRALARERLGVTILGVTRTINAGTCQYSDDSALLPKGRAEVQPILDWLARWCRHMLIEINLGKTVLLWLLRGAADA
;
A
#
# COMPACT_ATOMS: atom_id res chain seq x y z
N MET A 1 -22.88 0.07 11.31
CA MET A 1 -21.55 -0.38 10.85
C MET A 1 -20.41 0.46 11.44
N TRP A 2 -20.35 1.77 11.20
CA TRP A 2 -19.26 2.66 11.71
C TRP A 2 -19.00 2.57 13.23
N ARG A 3 -20.06 2.59 14.05
CA ARG A 3 -19.94 2.44 15.52
C ARG A 3 -19.29 1.13 15.97
N VAL A 4 -19.48 0.04 15.21
CA VAL A 4 -18.89 -1.27 15.51
C VAL A 4 -17.39 -1.22 15.22
N LEU A 5 -17.00 -0.69 14.07
CA LEU A 5 -15.58 -0.49 13.71
C LEU A 5 -14.84 0.37 14.74
N GLN A 6 -15.44 1.48 15.14
CA GLN A 6 -14.87 2.34 16.19
C GLN A 6 -14.70 1.60 17.51
N ARG A 7 -15.69 0.81 17.94
CA ARG A 7 -15.60 0.07 19.20
C ARG A 7 -14.52 -1.02 19.17
N PHE A 8 -14.39 -1.73 18.06
CA PHE A 8 -13.37 -2.79 17.91
C PHE A 8 -11.95 -2.23 17.80
N ASN A 9 -11.76 -1.02 17.29
CA ASN A 9 -10.43 -0.45 17.01
C ASN A 9 -10.06 0.76 17.88
N ARG A 10 -10.87 1.12 18.91
CA ARG A 10 -10.59 2.30 19.73
C ARG A 10 -9.36 2.14 20.62
N GLN A 11 -9.19 0.94 21.20
CA GLN A 11 -8.10 0.58 22.11
C GLN A 11 -7.84 -0.93 22.00
N PRO A 12 -7.41 -1.43 20.84
CA PRO A 12 -7.09 -2.85 20.71
C PRO A 12 -5.93 -3.18 21.66
N THR A 13 -6.06 -4.28 22.40
CA THR A 13 -5.00 -4.80 23.27
C THR A 13 -4.52 -6.15 22.76
N ALA A 14 -3.23 -6.42 22.87
CA ALA A 14 -2.61 -7.70 22.56
C ALA A 14 -1.90 -8.27 23.79
N ARG A 15 -1.71 -9.59 23.80
CA ARG A 15 -0.99 -10.32 24.85
C ARG A 15 -0.26 -11.50 24.21
N VAL A 16 0.96 -11.79 24.67
CA VAL A 16 1.73 -12.96 24.24
C VAL A 16 1.27 -14.18 25.02
N LEU A 17 0.85 -15.22 24.32
CA LEU A 17 0.51 -16.52 24.89
C LEU A 17 1.58 -17.52 24.44
N HIS A 18 2.47 -17.92 25.33
CA HIS A 18 3.50 -18.91 25.05
C HIS A 18 3.53 -19.96 26.16
N PRO A 19 3.47 -21.28 25.86
CA PRO A 19 3.35 -22.33 26.88
C PRO A 19 4.47 -22.39 27.90
N LEU A 20 5.67 -21.92 27.52
CA LEU A 20 6.87 -21.92 28.39
C LEU A 20 7.13 -20.56 29.07
N LEU A 21 6.27 -19.56 28.83
CA LEU A 21 6.38 -18.25 29.49
C LEU A 21 5.18 -18.06 30.42
N ASP A 22 5.42 -17.39 31.54
CA ASP A 22 4.33 -16.93 32.39
C ASP A 22 3.38 -16.00 31.62
N ALA A 23 2.14 -15.91 32.11
CA ALA A 23 1.13 -15.08 31.48
C ALA A 23 1.62 -13.63 31.34
N SER A 24 1.86 -13.18 30.11
CA SER A 24 2.31 -11.81 29.85
C SER A 24 1.18 -10.80 30.11
N HIS A 25 1.54 -9.55 30.43
CA HIS A 25 0.55 -8.48 30.58
C HIS A 25 0.01 -8.05 29.21
N ALA A 26 -1.26 -7.64 29.19
CA ALA A 26 -1.83 -7.04 27.99
C ALA A 26 -1.23 -5.65 27.74
N PHE A 27 -0.96 -5.33 26.48
CA PHE A 27 -0.48 -4.02 26.05
C PHE A 27 -1.41 -3.43 24.97
N VAL A 28 -1.48 -2.10 24.92
CA VAL A 28 -2.31 -1.39 23.94
C VAL A 28 -1.59 -1.31 22.60
N VAL A 29 -2.26 -1.70 21.53
CA VAL A 29 -1.82 -1.52 20.15
C VAL A 29 -2.32 -0.16 19.67
N ARG A 30 -1.39 0.74 19.34
CA ARG A 30 -1.71 2.13 18.94
C ARG A 30 -1.82 2.31 17.43
N GLU A 31 -1.09 1.51 16.68
CA GLU A 31 -0.92 1.62 15.24
C GLU A 31 -1.13 0.26 14.59
N GLY A 32 -1.70 0.26 13.39
CA GLY A 32 -1.97 -0.95 12.62
C GLY A 32 -3.34 -1.57 12.87
N LEU A 33 -3.63 -2.59 12.07
CA LEU A 33 -4.86 -3.38 12.13
C LEU A 33 -4.57 -4.76 12.69
N ARG A 34 -5.53 -5.37 13.36
CA ARG A 34 -5.36 -6.70 13.95
C ARG A 34 -5.19 -7.77 12.85
N GLU A 35 -4.07 -8.49 12.87
CA GLU A 35 -3.86 -9.64 11.99
C GLU A 35 -4.84 -10.77 12.29
N GLY A 36 -5.25 -11.51 11.26
CA GLY A 36 -6.26 -12.59 11.38
C GLY A 36 -7.70 -12.10 11.54
N SER A 37 -7.95 -10.79 11.59
CA SER A 37 -9.31 -10.23 11.58
C SER A 37 -9.86 -10.20 10.15
N ALA A 38 -11.09 -10.70 9.97
CA ALA A 38 -11.79 -10.67 8.67
C ALA A 38 -11.99 -9.25 8.11
N LEU A 39 -11.99 -8.23 8.96
CA LEU A 39 -12.20 -6.83 8.54
C LEU A 39 -10.90 -6.09 8.19
N SER A 40 -9.75 -6.54 8.70
CA SER A 40 -8.48 -5.83 8.51
C SER A 40 -8.09 -5.69 7.04
N PRO A 41 -8.23 -6.71 6.17
CA PRO A 41 -7.91 -6.56 4.75
C PRO A 41 -8.73 -5.45 4.07
N VAL A 42 -10.01 -5.33 4.37
CA VAL A 42 -10.89 -4.30 3.78
C VAL A 42 -10.51 -2.90 4.28
N LEU A 43 -10.22 -2.76 5.58
CA LEU A 43 -9.79 -1.49 6.16
C LEU A 43 -8.44 -1.04 5.60
N PHE A 44 -7.50 -1.97 5.42
CA PHE A 44 -6.21 -1.68 4.79
C PHE A 44 -6.40 -1.24 3.33
N ASN A 45 -7.20 -1.97 2.55
CA ASN A 45 -7.50 -1.58 1.18
C ASN A 45 -8.12 -0.18 1.11
N LEU A 46 -9.07 0.15 1.99
CA LEU A 46 -9.67 1.49 2.05
C LEU A 46 -8.62 2.57 2.36
N TYR A 47 -7.66 2.27 3.23
CA TYR A 47 -6.59 3.17 3.63
C TYR A 47 -5.68 3.56 2.46
N VAL A 48 -5.32 2.60 1.60
CA VAL A 48 -4.40 2.84 0.48
C VAL A 48 -5.10 3.12 -0.87
N ASN A 49 -6.44 3.09 -0.91
CA ASN A 49 -7.24 3.19 -2.14
C ASN A 49 -7.18 4.56 -2.84
N ASP A 50 -6.66 5.58 -2.17
CA ASP A 50 -6.49 6.91 -2.76
C ASP A 50 -5.13 7.09 -3.45
N MET A 51 -4.19 6.13 -3.29
CA MET A 51 -2.85 6.17 -3.86
C MET A 51 -2.86 6.43 -5.37
N ASN A 52 -3.66 5.67 -6.14
CA ASN A 52 -3.75 5.85 -7.59
C ASN A 52 -4.32 7.22 -7.98
N ARG A 53 -5.31 7.72 -7.22
CA ARG A 53 -5.88 9.06 -7.44
C ARG A 53 -4.88 10.16 -7.08
N ALA A 54 -4.08 9.98 -6.03
CA ALA A 54 -3.02 10.89 -5.64
C ALA A 54 -1.92 10.93 -6.71
N LEU A 55 -1.50 9.77 -7.23
CA LEU A 55 -0.50 9.67 -8.31
C LEU A 55 -0.99 10.36 -9.59
N ALA A 56 -2.26 10.15 -9.96
CA ALA A 56 -2.86 10.76 -11.15
C ALA A 56 -2.88 12.29 -11.10
N ARG A 57 -3.06 12.90 -9.91
CA ARG A 57 -3.04 14.36 -9.72
C ARG A 57 -1.65 14.95 -9.99
N GLU A 58 -0.60 14.21 -9.70
CA GLU A 58 0.79 14.57 -9.99
C GLU A 58 1.17 14.34 -11.46
N ARG A 59 0.23 13.81 -12.27
CA ARG A 59 0.45 13.42 -13.67
C ARG A 59 1.59 12.41 -13.83
N LEU A 60 1.81 11.56 -12.83
CA LEU A 60 2.82 10.49 -12.85
C LEU A 60 2.17 9.14 -13.16
N GLY A 61 2.97 8.19 -13.65
CA GLY A 61 2.55 6.84 -13.93
C GLY A 61 1.87 6.65 -15.28
N VAL A 62 1.87 5.41 -15.77
CA VAL A 62 1.27 5.06 -17.07
C VAL A 62 -0.23 5.34 -17.11
N THR A 63 -0.71 5.70 -18.29
CA THR A 63 -2.14 5.89 -18.57
C THR A 63 -2.59 4.96 -19.67
N ILE A 64 -3.78 4.38 -19.51
CA ILE A 64 -4.44 3.57 -20.52
C ILE A 64 -5.54 4.39 -21.16
N LEU A 65 -5.53 4.48 -22.50
CA LEU A 65 -6.61 5.05 -23.28
C LEU A 65 -7.78 4.06 -23.30
N GLY A 66 -8.82 4.37 -22.54
CA GLY A 66 -10.10 3.66 -22.63
C GLY A 66 -11.01 4.27 -23.70
N VAL A 67 -12.07 3.54 -24.04
CA VAL A 67 -13.07 3.99 -25.04
C VAL A 67 -13.77 5.28 -24.61
N THR A 68 -14.06 5.43 -23.31
CA THR A 68 -14.80 6.58 -22.76
C THR A 68 -13.94 7.56 -21.98
N ARG A 69 -12.81 7.11 -21.43
CA ARG A 69 -11.89 7.94 -20.65
C ARG A 69 -10.50 7.36 -20.61
N THR A 70 -9.52 8.24 -20.41
CA THR A 70 -8.17 7.85 -20.02
C THR A 70 -8.14 7.49 -18.53
N ILE A 71 -7.49 6.39 -18.18
CA ILE A 71 -7.37 5.88 -16.81
C ILE A 71 -5.89 5.91 -16.41
N ASN A 72 -5.58 6.43 -15.23
CA ASN A 72 -4.25 6.23 -14.64
C ASN A 72 -4.13 4.78 -14.15
N ALA A 73 -3.15 4.07 -14.71
CA ALA A 73 -2.80 2.70 -14.36
C ALA A 73 -1.37 2.65 -13.81
N GLY A 74 -0.90 3.76 -13.21
CA GLY A 74 0.43 3.92 -12.66
C GLY A 74 0.70 3.11 -11.41
N THR A 75 -0.32 2.46 -10.84
CA THR A 75 -0.21 1.61 -9.64
C THR A 75 -0.91 0.28 -9.87
N CYS A 76 -0.28 -0.82 -9.48
CA CYS A 76 -0.92 -2.13 -9.29
C CYS A 76 -0.73 -2.52 -7.82
N GLN A 77 -1.84 -2.73 -7.09
CA GLN A 77 -1.82 -2.95 -5.65
C GLN A 77 -2.46 -4.29 -5.31
N TYR A 78 -1.84 -5.04 -4.42
CA TYR A 78 -2.37 -6.26 -3.84
C TYR A 78 -1.93 -6.34 -2.37
N SER A 79 -2.84 -6.07 -1.43
CA SER A 79 -2.45 -5.91 -0.03
C SER A 79 -1.34 -4.86 0.09
N ASP A 80 -0.29 -5.15 0.86
CA ASP A 80 0.92 -4.38 1.07
C ASP A 80 1.87 -4.37 -0.13
N ASP A 81 1.74 -5.33 -1.05
CA ASP A 81 2.52 -5.35 -2.28
C ASP A 81 1.96 -4.33 -3.28
N SER A 82 2.82 -3.40 -3.71
CA SER A 82 2.47 -2.36 -4.68
C SER A 82 3.56 -2.23 -5.74
N ALA A 83 3.15 -2.27 -7.01
CA ALA A 83 4.00 -1.95 -8.15
C ALA A 83 3.65 -0.57 -8.69
N LEU A 84 4.66 0.27 -8.85
CA LEU A 84 4.55 1.57 -9.51
C LEU A 84 5.05 1.44 -10.94
N LEU A 85 4.25 1.94 -11.89
CA LEU A 85 4.47 1.80 -13.32
C LEU A 85 4.75 3.18 -13.92
N PRO A 86 6.02 3.61 -13.98
CA PRO A 86 6.39 4.88 -14.60
C PRO A 86 6.24 4.80 -16.13
N LYS A 87 5.98 5.94 -16.78
CA LYS A 87 5.90 6.05 -18.26
C LYS A 87 7.21 5.73 -18.98
N GLY A 88 8.33 5.77 -18.25
CA GLY A 88 9.65 5.48 -18.77
C GLY A 88 10.74 5.83 -17.77
N ARG A 89 12.00 5.68 -18.21
CA ARG A 89 13.21 5.89 -17.39
C ARG A 89 13.24 7.22 -16.66
N ALA A 90 12.89 8.31 -17.35
CA ALA A 90 12.94 9.65 -16.80
C ALA A 90 11.94 9.88 -15.65
N GLU A 91 10.89 9.06 -15.54
CA GLU A 91 9.85 9.20 -14.51
C GLU A 91 10.13 8.32 -13.27
N VAL A 92 11.16 7.47 -13.29
CA VAL A 92 11.50 6.59 -12.16
C VAL A 92 11.86 7.39 -10.91
N GLN A 93 12.74 8.38 -11.00
CA GLN A 93 13.08 9.18 -9.81
C GLN A 93 11.89 10.04 -9.33
N PRO A 94 11.17 10.77 -10.22
CA PRO A 94 9.97 11.51 -9.82
C PRO A 94 8.91 10.68 -9.11
N ILE A 95 8.65 9.43 -9.55
CA ILE A 95 7.66 8.56 -8.91
C ILE A 95 8.12 8.08 -7.54
N LEU A 96 9.41 7.81 -7.36
CA LEU A 96 9.99 7.46 -6.06
C LEU A 96 9.95 8.64 -5.07
N ASP A 97 10.28 9.84 -5.53
CA ASP A 97 10.21 11.05 -4.70
C ASP A 97 8.77 11.33 -4.26
N TRP A 98 7.80 11.13 -5.17
CA TRP A 98 6.38 11.21 -4.85
C TRP A 98 5.98 10.14 -3.84
N LEU A 99 6.36 8.87 -4.05
CA LEU A 99 6.04 7.78 -3.15
C LEU A 99 6.54 8.08 -1.74
N ALA A 100 7.79 8.56 -1.61
CA ALA A 100 8.36 8.95 -0.32
C ALA A 100 7.55 10.06 0.37
N ARG A 101 7.04 11.05 -0.37
CA ARG A 101 6.14 12.09 0.19
C ARG A 101 4.79 11.51 0.59
N TRP A 102 4.19 10.68 -0.26
CA TRP A 102 2.89 10.06 -0.01
C TRP A 102 2.93 9.15 1.22
N CYS A 103 3.94 8.28 1.33
CA CYS A 103 4.15 7.42 2.49
C CYS A 103 4.32 8.21 3.79
N ARG A 104 5.06 9.33 3.78
CA ARG A 104 5.16 10.21 4.96
C ARG A 104 3.82 10.82 5.35
N HIS A 105 3.01 11.25 4.37
CA HIS A 105 1.68 11.79 4.63
C HIS A 105 0.72 10.73 5.18
N MET A 106 0.82 9.51 4.64
CA MET A 106 0.00 8.36 5.02
C MET A 106 0.63 7.54 6.14
N LEU A 107 1.68 8.01 6.83
CA LEU A 107 2.31 7.28 7.94
C LEU A 107 2.62 5.79 7.61
N ILE A 108 3.05 5.52 6.38
CA ILE A 108 3.43 4.18 5.89
C ILE A 108 4.95 4.13 5.77
N GLU A 109 5.53 3.03 6.23
CA GLU A 109 6.94 2.71 6.00
C GLU A 109 7.08 1.72 4.83
N ILE A 110 8.10 1.93 4.00
CA ILE A 110 8.40 1.06 2.86
C ILE A 110 9.48 0.07 3.27
N ASN A 111 9.26 -1.21 2.98
CA ASN A 111 10.31 -2.22 3.13
C ASN A 111 11.32 -2.11 1.98
N LEU A 112 12.39 -1.35 2.18
CA LEU A 112 13.45 -1.14 1.18
C LEU A 112 14.14 -2.45 0.77
N GLY A 113 14.28 -3.42 1.69
CA GLY A 113 14.91 -4.71 1.41
C GLY A 113 14.11 -5.62 0.48
N LYS A 114 12.79 -5.42 0.42
CA LYS A 114 11.88 -6.13 -0.49
C LYS A 114 11.54 -5.33 -1.76
N THR A 115 11.86 -4.04 -1.78
CA THR A 115 11.54 -3.16 -2.91
C THR A 115 12.59 -3.32 -4.00
N VAL A 116 12.13 -3.65 -5.21
CA VAL A 116 13.01 -3.89 -6.37
C VAL A 116 12.58 -3.06 -7.57
N LEU A 117 13.55 -2.61 -8.37
CA LEU A 117 13.31 -2.00 -9.66
C LEU A 117 13.35 -3.07 -10.75
N LEU A 118 12.21 -3.33 -11.41
CA LEU A 118 12.11 -4.26 -12.52
C LEU A 118 12.16 -3.52 -13.86
N TRP A 119 13.12 -3.87 -14.71
CA TRP A 119 13.20 -3.39 -16.09
C TRP A 119 12.50 -4.37 -17.03
N LEU A 120 11.37 -3.95 -17.60
CA LEU A 120 10.72 -4.69 -18.68
C LEU A 120 11.37 -4.29 -20.01
N LEU A 121 12.27 -5.13 -20.51
CA LEU A 121 12.82 -5.00 -21.86
C LEU A 121 11.83 -5.61 -22.85
N ARG A 122 11.61 -4.93 -23.97
CA ARG A 122 10.90 -5.52 -25.10
C ARG A 122 11.80 -6.63 -25.64
N GLY A 123 11.32 -7.88 -25.64
CA GLY A 123 11.99 -8.96 -26.37
C GLY A 123 12.17 -8.52 -27.82
N ALA A 124 13.32 -8.86 -28.42
CA ALA A 124 13.53 -8.64 -29.85
C ALA A 124 12.34 -9.27 -30.59
N ALA A 125 11.58 -8.45 -31.32
CA ALA A 125 10.66 -9.01 -32.29
C ALA A 125 11.56 -9.62 -33.37
N ASP A 126 11.46 -10.93 -33.55
CA ASP A 126 12.08 -11.60 -34.69
C ASP A 126 11.62 -10.86 -35.96
N ALA A 127 12.60 -10.33 -36.68
CA ALA A 127 12.45 -9.47 -37.86
C ALA A 127 11.98 -10.27 -39.09
#